data_AF-A0A937Y0J3-F1
#
_entry.id   AF-A0A937Y0J3-F1
#
_cell.length_a   1.000
_cell.length_b   1.000
_cell.length_c   1.000
_cell.angle_alpha   90.00
_cell.angle_beta   90.00
_cell.angle_gamma   90.00
#
_symmetry.space_group_name_H-M   'P 1'
#
loop_
_entity.id
_entity.type
_entity.pdbx_description
1 polymer ?
#
loop_
_entity_poly.entity_id
_entity_poly.type
_entity_poly.pdbx_seq_one_letter_code
_entity_poly.pdbx_strand_id
1 'polypeptide(L)'
;MRRHHAMPFGAELDGGGRETRFRLWAPGAREVELCIEQPPAQPAPMRAAGEGWFELITQARAGTRYRFRIDGDLRVPDPASRCNPDDVHGASEVVDPRAYEWRDGAWTGRPWREAAVYELHVGVFSPEGTFAGVAARLPYLRALGVTAVELMPVADFPGTRGWGYDGVLPFAPESRYGRPEDLKALVDAAHGERLMVLLDVVYNHFGPEGNYLHVYAKRFFTERHHTPWGAGVNYDDAGSRTVREFFIRNALYWLEEFHFDGLRLDAVHAIADDSRPDILVELAGRVRAGPGRDRHVHLVLENDKNEARYLERAPDGRPRWYDAQWNDDAHHALHVLLTGERDGYYADYADAPVHHLGRCLAEGFAYQGDHSGYRGRARGEPSRALPAAACVPGMARNYVGGSPTARFSQSRRLGKRQGRHREVGSEGSRTRSCGAMNKNRI
;
A
#
# COMPACT_ATOMS: atom_id res chain seq x y z
N MET A 1 -4.80 -0.62 27.53
CA MET A 1 -4.49 0.77 27.08
C MET A 1 -5.36 1.10 25.87
N ARG A 2 -5.84 2.33 25.69
CA ARG A 2 -6.63 2.72 24.50
C ARG A 2 -5.77 3.59 23.59
N ARG A 3 -5.77 3.31 22.29
CA ARG A 3 -4.95 4.01 21.29
C ARG A 3 -5.84 4.75 20.30
N HIS A 4 -5.36 5.87 19.78
CA HIS A 4 -6.03 6.62 18.72
C HIS A 4 -4.99 7.39 17.92
N HIS A 5 -5.24 7.55 16.62
CA HIS A 5 -4.53 8.51 15.78
C HIS A 5 -5.49 9.61 15.33
N ALA A 6 -5.18 10.87 15.63
CA ALA A 6 -6.01 11.99 15.21
C ALA A 6 -5.85 12.22 13.70
N MET A 7 -6.95 12.09 12.96
CA MET A 7 -6.96 12.12 11.51
C MET A 7 -7.54 13.44 11.00
N PRO A 8 -6.76 14.26 10.25
CA PRO A 8 -7.30 15.48 9.65
C PRO A 8 -8.23 15.21 8.45
N PHE A 9 -8.31 13.94 8.01
CA PHE A 9 -9.15 13.44 6.92
C PHE A 9 -10.24 12.51 7.48
N GLY A 10 -11.36 12.43 6.77
CA GLY A 10 -12.41 11.46 7.02
C GLY A 10 -13.26 11.74 8.25
N ALA A 11 -13.78 10.68 8.85
CA ALA A 11 -14.57 10.74 10.08
C ALA A 11 -13.71 10.58 11.34
N GLU A 12 -13.75 11.56 12.24
CA GLU A 12 -13.12 11.50 13.57
C GLU A 12 -14.17 11.66 14.67
N LEU A 13 -14.34 10.61 15.47
CA LEU A 13 -15.20 10.60 16.66
C LEU A 13 -14.50 11.31 17.83
N ASP A 14 -15.22 12.21 18.49
CA ASP A 14 -14.72 12.96 19.63
C ASP A 14 -14.38 12.05 20.83
N GLY A 15 -13.64 12.59 21.80
CA GLY A 15 -13.25 11.83 23.00
C GLY A 15 -14.43 11.37 23.85
N GLY A 16 -15.58 12.04 23.76
CA GLY A 16 -16.82 11.67 24.46
C GLY A 16 -17.68 10.63 23.73
N GLY A 17 -17.38 10.30 22.47
CA GLY A 17 -18.17 9.38 21.64
C GLY A 17 -19.57 9.89 21.29
N ARG A 18 -19.76 11.22 21.26
CA ARG A 18 -21.05 11.90 21.05
C ARG A 18 -21.13 12.63 19.72
N GLU A 19 -20.00 13.11 19.22
CA GLU A 19 -19.95 13.91 18.00
C GLU A 19 -18.87 13.37 17.07
N THR A 20 -19.15 13.39 15.77
CA THR A 20 -18.18 13.01 14.74
C THR A 20 -17.96 14.19 13.81
N ARG A 21 -16.69 14.55 13.61
CA ARG A 21 -16.27 15.47 12.56
C ARG A 21 -16.02 14.69 11.28
N PHE A 22 -16.72 15.05 10.21
CA PHE A 22 -16.49 14.57 8.86
C PHE A 22 -15.74 15.62 8.06
N ARG A 23 -14.65 15.23 7.39
CA ARG A 23 -13.82 16.16 6.65
C ARG A 23 -13.28 15.54 5.35
N LEU A 24 -13.54 16.20 4.22
CA LEU A 24 -13.12 15.74 2.89
C LEU A 24 -12.31 16.83 2.18
N TRP A 25 -11.18 16.45 1.57
CA TRP A 25 -10.46 17.33 0.66
C TRP A 25 -10.90 17.06 -0.78
N ALA A 26 -11.66 18.00 -1.34
CA ALA A 26 -12.25 17.92 -2.66
C ALA A 26 -12.08 19.25 -3.42
N PRO A 27 -10.84 19.62 -3.83
CA PRO A 27 -10.53 20.92 -4.42
C PRO A 27 -11.21 21.19 -5.77
N GLY A 28 -11.73 20.16 -6.44
CA GLY A 28 -12.48 20.28 -7.69
C GLY A 28 -14.01 20.31 -7.52
N ALA A 29 -14.53 20.09 -6.30
CA ALA A 29 -15.96 20.10 -6.02
C ALA A 29 -16.46 21.53 -5.75
N ARG A 30 -17.70 21.83 -6.17
CA ARG A 30 -18.40 23.07 -5.82
C ARG A 30 -19.13 22.93 -4.49
N GLU A 31 -19.73 21.78 -4.27
CA GLU A 31 -20.43 21.43 -3.03
C GLU A 31 -20.19 19.97 -2.63
N VAL A 32 -20.20 19.74 -1.32
CA VAL A 32 -20.11 18.41 -0.73
C VAL A 32 -21.18 18.28 0.34
N GLU A 33 -21.89 17.17 0.33
CA GLU A 33 -22.87 16.83 1.35
C GLU A 33 -22.52 15.50 2.03
N LEU A 34 -22.80 15.41 3.32
CA LEU A 34 -22.71 14.17 4.07
C LEU A 34 -24.03 13.40 3.93
N CYS A 35 -23.98 12.17 3.46
CA CYS A 35 -25.11 11.25 3.39
C CYS A 35 -24.98 10.17 4.47
N ILE A 36 -25.69 10.31 5.59
CA ILE A 36 -25.79 9.25 6.60
C ILE A 36 -26.85 8.23 6.14
N GLU A 37 -26.51 6.95 6.12
CA GLU A 37 -27.41 5.87 5.69
C GLU A 37 -28.34 5.43 6.83
N GLN A 38 -29.05 6.38 7.43
CA GLN A 38 -30.10 6.13 8.42
C GLN A 38 -31.39 6.87 8.01
N PRO A 39 -32.59 6.28 8.22
CA PRO A 39 -33.84 6.96 7.91
C PRO A 39 -34.13 8.13 8.89
N PRO A 40 -34.60 9.30 8.42
CA PRO A 40 -34.67 9.72 7.02
C PRO A 40 -33.29 10.07 6.47
N ALA A 41 -32.89 9.45 5.35
CA ALA A 41 -31.58 9.67 4.74
C ALA A 41 -31.60 11.00 3.97
N GLN A 42 -31.41 12.11 4.70
CA GLN A 42 -31.29 13.44 4.11
C GLN A 42 -29.82 13.85 4.03
N PRO A 43 -29.32 14.17 2.83
CA PRO A 43 -27.99 14.76 2.66
C PRO A 43 -27.88 16.07 3.44
N ALA A 44 -26.78 16.23 4.18
CA ALA A 44 -26.50 17.43 4.96
C ALA A 44 -25.33 18.21 4.32
N PRO A 45 -25.50 19.50 3.96
CA PRO A 45 -24.44 20.28 3.34
C PRO A 45 -23.24 20.45 4.27
N MET A 46 -22.03 20.24 3.73
CA MET A 46 -20.78 20.46 4.44
C MET A 46 -20.28 21.89 4.19
N ARG A 47 -19.75 22.52 5.24
CA ARG A 47 -19.18 23.87 5.15
C ARG A 47 -17.84 23.83 4.44
N ALA A 48 -17.64 24.67 3.43
CA ALA A 48 -16.33 24.91 2.84
C ALA A 48 -15.38 25.54 3.88
N ALA A 49 -14.25 24.90 4.13
CA ALA A 49 -13.26 25.26 5.14
C ALA A 49 -11.96 25.86 4.54
N GLY A 50 -11.98 26.23 3.25
CA GLY A 50 -10.83 26.78 2.52
C GLY A 50 -9.92 25.72 1.91
N GLU A 51 -9.13 26.11 0.90
CA GLU A 51 -8.12 25.25 0.24
C GLU A 51 -8.64 23.89 -0.28
N GLY A 52 -9.92 23.82 -0.64
CA GLY A 52 -10.58 22.62 -1.13
C GLY A 52 -11.13 21.69 -0.05
N TRP A 53 -11.11 22.09 1.23
CA TRP A 53 -11.67 21.33 2.33
C TRP A 53 -13.16 21.59 2.54
N PHE A 54 -13.89 20.53 2.89
CA PHE A 54 -15.28 20.57 3.35
C PHE A 54 -15.39 19.86 4.71
N GLU A 55 -16.20 20.42 5.60
CA GLU A 55 -16.32 19.93 6.99
C GLU A 55 -17.77 19.98 7.49
N LEU A 56 -18.15 18.97 8.28
CA LEU A 56 -19.40 18.96 9.04
C LEU A 56 -19.21 18.18 10.35
N ILE A 57 -19.74 18.71 11.46
CA ILE A 57 -19.82 18.00 12.74
C ILE A 57 -21.26 17.56 12.94
N THR A 58 -21.47 16.29 13.28
CA THR A 58 -22.81 15.73 13.57
C THR A 58 -22.79 14.87 14.82
N GLN A 59 -23.98 14.44 15.27
CA GLN A 59 -24.14 13.50 16.38
C GLN A 59 -24.02 12.02 15.95
N ALA A 60 -23.46 11.75 14.77
CA ALA A 60 -23.15 10.40 14.33
C ALA A 60 -22.21 9.72 15.33
N ARG A 61 -22.45 8.43 15.59
CA ARG A 61 -21.69 7.63 16.55
C ARG A 61 -20.94 6.52 15.83
N ALA A 62 -20.08 5.80 16.55
CA ALA A 62 -19.47 4.59 16.03
C ALA A 62 -20.53 3.62 15.46
N GLY A 63 -20.24 3.00 14.33
CA GLY A 63 -21.17 2.17 13.56
C GLY A 63 -22.07 2.94 12.58
N THR A 64 -22.11 4.28 12.64
CA THR A 64 -22.87 5.05 11.64
C THR A 64 -22.25 4.88 10.25
N ARG A 65 -23.07 4.47 9.28
CA ARG A 65 -22.72 4.31 7.86
C ARG A 65 -22.91 5.64 7.13
N TYR A 66 -21.94 6.03 6.29
CA TYR A 66 -22.01 7.30 5.56
C TYR A 66 -21.30 7.26 4.21
N ARG A 67 -21.66 8.20 3.34
CA ARG A 67 -20.98 8.53 2.09
C ARG A 67 -20.90 10.04 1.92
N PHE A 68 -19.96 10.51 1.11
CA PHE A 68 -19.97 11.89 0.63
C PHE A 68 -20.74 11.96 -0.69
N ARG A 69 -21.52 13.03 -0.89
CA ARG A 69 -22.15 13.36 -2.16
C ARG A 69 -21.47 14.59 -2.74
N ILE A 70 -20.91 14.45 -3.94
CA ILE A 70 -20.16 15.49 -4.65
C ILE A 70 -21.05 16.10 -5.72
N ASP A 71 -21.19 17.43 -5.69
CA ASP A 71 -21.94 18.22 -6.68
C ASP A 71 -23.35 17.67 -6.98
N GLY A 72 -24.05 17.17 -5.95
CA GLY A 72 -25.42 16.66 -6.02
C GLY A 72 -25.61 15.26 -6.65
N ASP A 73 -24.65 14.79 -7.45
CA ASP A 73 -24.83 13.63 -8.32
C ASP A 73 -24.10 12.37 -7.84
N LEU A 74 -22.84 12.51 -7.42
CA LEU A 74 -21.96 11.37 -7.20
C LEU A 74 -21.83 11.04 -5.71
N ARG A 75 -22.24 9.84 -5.31
CA ARG A 75 -21.98 9.31 -3.96
C ARG A 75 -20.70 8.47 -3.94
N VAL A 76 -19.79 8.79 -3.04
CA VAL A 76 -18.49 8.12 -2.89
C VAL A 76 -18.25 7.69 -1.45
N PRO A 77 -17.50 6.60 -1.22
CA PRO A 77 -16.92 6.32 0.10
C PRO A 77 -15.96 7.44 0.52
N ASP A 78 -15.60 7.46 1.79
CA ASP A 78 -14.49 8.27 2.27
C ASP A 78 -13.15 7.67 1.82
N PRO A 79 -12.29 8.40 1.07
CA PRO A 79 -10.95 7.92 0.74
C PRO A 79 -10.06 7.69 1.98
N ALA A 80 -10.39 8.32 3.11
CA ALA A 80 -9.78 8.10 4.41
C ALA A 80 -10.63 7.22 5.35
N SER A 81 -11.53 6.39 4.78
CA SER A 81 -12.37 5.47 5.54
C SER A 81 -11.54 4.59 6.48
N ARG A 82 -11.97 4.50 7.74
CA ARG A 82 -11.38 3.58 8.74
C ARG A 82 -11.95 2.16 8.63
N CYS A 83 -13.09 2.00 7.96
CA CYS A 83 -13.76 0.71 7.75
C CYS A 83 -14.79 0.81 6.62
N ASN A 84 -14.72 -0.10 5.66
CA ASN A 84 -15.66 -0.20 4.54
C ASN A 84 -16.24 -1.63 4.44
N PRO A 85 -17.25 -1.99 5.25
CA PRO A 85 -17.76 -3.37 5.37
C PRO A 85 -18.52 -3.87 4.13
N ASP A 86 -18.91 -2.98 3.21
CA ASP A 86 -19.65 -3.32 1.99
C ASP A 86 -18.78 -3.11 0.72
N ASP A 87 -17.49 -3.46 0.81
CA ASP A 87 -16.48 -3.32 -0.27
C ASP A 87 -16.21 -1.86 -0.64
N VAL A 88 -15.24 -1.59 -1.52
CA VAL A 88 -14.68 -0.26 -1.83
C VAL A 88 -15.67 0.75 -2.42
N HIS A 89 -16.87 0.32 -2.83
CA HIS A 89 -17.94 1.20 -3.32
C HIS A 89 -19.04 1.48 -2.27
N GLY A 90 -19.05 0.68 -1.20
CA GLY A 90 -20.01 0.75 -0.11
C GLY A 90 -19.83 1.99 0.75
N ALA A 91 -20.74 2.17 1.70
CA ALA A 91 -20.61 3.23 2.69
C ALA A 91 -19.39 3.01 3.59
N SER A 92 -18.81 4.10 4.04
CA SER A 92 -17.80 4.10 5.10
C SER A 92 -18.48 4.04 6.47
N GLU A 93 -17.80 3.49 7.46
CA GLU A 93 -18.29 3.40 8.83
C GLU A 93 -17.51 4.34 9.75
N VAL A 94 -18.21 5.05 10.64
CA VAL A 94 -17.57 5.75 11.75
C VAL A 94 -17.02 4.70 12.72
N VAL A 95 -15.72 4.73 12.98
CA VAL A 95 -15.05 3.82 13.92
C VAL A 95 -14.67 4.59 15.18
N ASP A 96 -14.94 4.03 16.36
CA ASP A 96 -14.31 4.50 17.59
C ASP A 96 -12.91 3.86 17.73
N PRO A 97 -11.82 4.62 17.54
CA PRO A 97 -10.47 4.07 17.68
C PRO A 97 -10.19 3.49 19.07
N ARG A 98 -10.86 4.02 20.11
CA ARG A 98 -10.62 3.74 21.53
C ARG A 98 -11.46 2.59 22.06
N ALA A 99 -12.33 2.00 21.25
CA ALA A 99 -13.18 0.87 21.65
C ALA A 99 -12.36 -0.41 21.95
N TYR A 100 -11.22 -0.60 21.29
CA TYR A 100 -10.34 -1.74 21.53
C TYR A 100 -9.42 -1.50 22.75
N GLU A 101 -9.43 -2.45 23.68
CA GLU A 101 -8.59 -2.41 24.88
C GLU A 101 -7.33 -3.26 24.71
N TRP A 102 -6.22 -2.60 24.39
CA TRP A 102 -4.92 -3.25 24.21
C TRP A 102 -4.37 -3.86 25.50
N ARG A 103 -3.77 -5.05 25.38
CA ARG A 103 -3.14 -5.79 26.49
C ARG A 103 -1.61 -5.75 26.41
N ASP A 104 -1.06 -5.27 25.30
CA ASP A 104 0.38 -5.12 25.04
C ASP A 104 1.09 -3.94 25.76
N GLY A 105 0.63 -3.50 26.93
CA GLY A 105 1.12 -2.26 27.57
C GLY A 105 2.63 -2.23 27.89
N ALA A 106 3.29 -3.39 27.96
CA ALA A 106 4.74 -3.50 28.18
C ALA A 106 5.55 -3.73 26.88
N TRP A 107 4.89 -3.81 25.71
CA TRP A 107 5.54 -4.05 24.43
C TRP A 107 6.20 -2.78 23.90
N THR A 108 7.48 -2.88 23.54
CA THR A 108 8.27 -1.78 22.98
C THR A 108 8.91 -2.16 21.63
N GLY A 109 8.44 -3.22 20.99
CA GLY A 109 9.09 -3.83 19.84
C GLY A 109 10.42 -4.53 20.19
N ARG A 110 11.14 -4.99 19.16
CA ARG A 110 12.46 -5.64 19.31
C ARG A 110 13.52 -4.89 18.50
N PRO A 111 14.81 -5.02 18.84
CA PRO A 111 15.86 -4.48 17.98
C PRO A 111 15.86 -5.12 16.60
N TRP A 112 16.03 -4.32 15.54
CA TRP A 112 15.98 -4.80 14.14
C TRP A 112 16.95 -5.95 13.84
N ARG A 113 18.12 -5.99 14.47
CA ARG A 113 19.11 -7.08 14.32
C ARG A 113 18.58 -8.47 14.71
N GLU A 114 17.45 -8.54 15.43
CA GLU A 114 16.80 -9.79 15.81
C GLU A 114 15.73 -10.23 14.80
N ALA A 115 15.49 -9.44 13.72
CA ALA A 115 14.44 -9.70 12.75
C ALA A 115 14.73 -10.95 11.90
N ALA A 116 13.81 -11.90 11.97
CA ALA A 116 13.63 -13.03 11.08
C ALA A 116 12.19 -12.91 10.56
N VAL A 117 12.07 -12.34 9.36
CA VAL A 117 10.80 -11.89 8.79
C VAL A 117 10.08 -13.05 8.11
N TYR A 118 8.80 -13.22 8.42
CA TYR A 118 7.88 -14.13 7.74
C TYR A 118 6.80 -13.34 7.03
N GLU A 119 6.93 -13.21 5.71
CA GLU A 119 5.89 -12.60 4.86
C GLU A 119 4.67 -13.54 4.78
N LEU A 120 3.46 -13.02 5.00
CA LEU A 120 2.24 -13.81 4.83
C LEU A 120 1.07 -13.01 4.24
N HIS A 121 0.26 -13.73 3.48
CA HIS A 121 -0.99 -13.26 2.92
C HIS A 121 -2.16 -13.71 3.79
N VAL A 122 -2.90 -12.78 4.40
CA VAL A 122 -4.03 -13.10 5.31
C VAL A 122 -5.04 -14.05 4.66
N GLY A 123 -5.53 -13.70 3.47
CA GLY A 123 -6.53 -14.48 2.72
C GLY A 123 -6.16 -15.90 2.26
N VAL A 124 -4.90 -16.34 2.35
CA VAL A 124 -4.51 -17.72 1.99
C VAL A 124 -3.67 -18.44 3.04
N PHE A 125 -3.28 -17.76 4.12
CA PHE A 125 -2.46 -18.35 5.18
C PHE A 125 -3.22 -19.35 6.05
N SER A 126 -4.53 -19.17 6.20
CA SER A 126 -5.44 -20.05 6.92
C SER A 126 -6.64 -20.42 6.05
N PRO A 127 -7.34 -21.56 6.30
CA PRO A 127 -8.57 -21.90 5.60
C PRO A 127 -9.65 -20.81 5.67
N GLU A 128 -9.71 -20.10 6.80
CA GLU A 128 -10.66 -19.01 7.04
C GLU A 128 -10.28 -17.75 6.24
N GLY A 129 -8.99 -17.51 6.00
CA GLY A 129 -8.51 -16.34 5.27
C GLY A 129 -8.71 -15.02 6.04
N THR A 130 -8.66 -15.06 7.38
CA THR A 130 -8.97 -13.91 8.26
C THR A 130 -7.83 -13.57 9.22
N PHE A 131 -7.89 -12.38 9.83
CA PHE A 131 -6.96 -11.98 10.89
C PHE A 131 -6.98 -12.95 12.08
N ALA A 132 -8.16 -13.45 12.47
CA ALA A 132 -8.29 -14.47 13.51
C ALA A 132 -7.61 -15.79 13.14
N GLY A 133 -7.70 -16.21 11.87
CA GLY A 133 -7.01 -17.39 11.35
C GLY A 133 -5.49 -17.26 11.40
N VAL A 134 -4.95 -16.05 11.13
CA VAL A 134 -3.53 -15.74 11.33
C VAL A 134 -3.16 -15.81 12.82
N ALA A 135 -3.97 -15.18 13.69
CA ALA A 135 -3.71 -15.11 15.13
C ALA A 135 -3.59 -16.52 15.76
N ALA A 136 -4.42 -17.47 15.32
CA ALA A 136 -4.40 -18.86 15.78
C ALA A 136 -3.08 -19.61 15.46
N ARG A 137 -2.26 -19.10 14.53
CA ARG A 137 -0.98 -19.71 14.11
C ARG A 137 0.25 -18.99 14.64
N LEU A 138 0.10 -17.89 15.38
CA LEU A 138 1.23 -17.17 15.96
C LEU A 138 2.12 -18.04 16.86
N PRO A 139 1.60 -18.95 17.71
CA PRO A 139 2.45 -19.84 18.51
C PRO A 139 3.32 -20.76 17.65
N TYR A 140 2.81 -21.20 16.49
CA TYR A 140 3.58 -21.97 15.52
C TYR A 140 4.71 -21.13 14.91
N LEU A 141 4.43 -19.89 14.47
CA LEU A 141 5.45 -19.01 13.90
C LEU A 141 6.56 -18.69 14.92
N ARG A 142 6.17 -18.44 16.18
CA ARG A 142 7.13 -18.29 17.27
C ARG A 142 7.99 -19.54 17.46
N ALA A 143 7.37 -20.74 17.47
CA ALA A 143 8.10 -22.00 17.62
C ALA A 143 9.05 -22.27 16.44
N LEU A 144 8.71 -21.81 15.23
CA LEU A 144 9.57 -21.87 14.05
C LEU A 144 10.82 -20.98 14.19
N GLY A 145 10.79 -19.99 15.09
CA GLY A 145 11.88 -19.03 15.29
C GLY A 145 11.68 -17.70 14.55
N VAL A 146 10.49 -17.47 13.98
CA VAL A 146 10.11 -16.16 13.43
C VAL A 146 10.12 -15.12 14.55
N THR A 147 10.56 -13.92 14.24
CA THR A 147 10.55 -12.79 15.20
C THR A 147 9.76 -11.60 14.69
N ALA A 148 9.43 -11.59 13.39
CA ALA A 148 8.64 -10.57 12.74
C ALA A 148 7.70 -11.19 11.71
N VAL A 149 6.42 -10.89 11.78
CA VAL A 149 5.44 -11.20 10.74
C VAL A 149 5.31 -9.96 9.85
N GLU A 150 5.48 -10.11 8.54
CA GLU A 150 5.17 -9.06 7.57
C GLU A 150 3.85 -9.41 6.89
N LEU A 151 2.80 -8.65 7.21
CA LEU A 151 1.52 -8.78 6.53
C LEU A 151 1.63 -8.11 5.17
N MET A 152 1.27 -8.85 4.13
CA MET A 152 0.95 -8.28 2.82
C MET A 152 -0.14 -7.20 2.95
N PRO A 153 -0.32 -6.30 1.95
CA PRO A 153 -1.16 -5.14 2.12
C PRO A 153 -2.60 -5.50 2.48
N VAL A 154 -3.13 -4.76 3.45
CA VAL A 154 -4.48 -4.95 3.98
C VAL A 154 -5.40 -3.78 3.67
N ALA A 155 -4.95 -2.79 2.89
CA ALA A 155 -5.82 -1.70 2.43
C ALA A 155 -6.97 -2.29 1.59
N ASP A 156 -8.21 -1.87 1.87
CA ASP A 156 -9.41 -2.39 1.22
C ASP A 156 -9.32 -2.25 -0.31
N PHE A 157 -9.60 -3.35 -1.00
CA PHE A 157 -9.47 -3.49 -2.46
C PHE A 157 -10.74 -4.14 -3.05
N PRO A 158 -11.07 -3.90 -4.33
CA PRO A 158 -12.30 -4.40 -4.92
C PRO A 158 -12.38 -5.93 -4.94
N GLY A 159 -13.54 -6.46 -4.56
CA GLY A 159 -13.90 -7.85 -4.75
C GLY A 159 -13.70 -8.73 -3.51
N THR A 160 -13.25 -9.97 -3.72
CA THR A 160 -13.23 -10.99 -2.64
C THR A 160 -11.86 -11.63 -2.43
N ARG A 161 -10.93 -11.45 -3.35
CA ARG A 161 -9.58 -12.00 -3.30
C ARG A 161 -8.65 -11.07 -4.07
N GLY A 162 -7.53 -10.75 -3.46
CA GLY A 162 -6.49 -9.93 -4.05
C GLY A 162 -5.25 -10.04 -3.18
N TRP A 163 -4.10 -9.77 -3.77
CA TRP A 163 -2.85 -9.72 -3.01
C TRP A 163 -2.72 -8.46 -2.15
N GLY A 164 -3.64 -7.50 -2.27
CA GLY A 164 -3.65 -6.24 -1.53
C GLY A 164 -3.06 -5.04 -2.29
N TYR A 165 -2.33 -5.26 -3.38
CA TYR A 165 -1.71 -4.17 -4.14
C TYR A 165 -2.69 -3.31 -4.93
N ASP A 166 -3.90 -3.81 -5.19
CA ASP A 166 -4.99 -3.04 -5.80
C ASP A 166 -5.81 -2.27 -4.76
N GLY A 167 -5.24 -1.99 -3.58
CA GLY A 167 -5.88 -1.22 -2.51
C GLY A 167 -6.25 0.19 -2.94
N VAL A 168 -7.43 0.66 -2.52
CA VAL A 168 -7.92 2.01 -2.86
C VAL A 168 -8.37 2.82 -1.64
N LEU A 169 -8.65 2.18 -0.51
CA LEU A 169 -8.95 2.84 0.76
C LEU A 169 -7.82 2.54 1.77
N PRO A 170 -6.71 3.29 1.74
CA PRO A 170 -5.47 2.93 2.45
C PRO A 170 -5.59 2.93 3.98
N PHE A 171 -6.66 3.50 4.54
CA PHE A 171 -6.93 3.55 5.98
C PHE A 171 -7.88 2.45 6.46
N ALA A 172 -8.56 1.76 5.55
CA ALA A 172 -9.51 0.70 5.87
C ALA A 172 -8.82 -0.66 5.72
N PRO A 173 -8.78 -1.48 6.78
CA PRO A 173 -8.47 -2.89 6.63
C PRO A 173 -9.50 -3.57 5.72
N GLU A 174 -9.03 -4.49 4.88
CA GLU A 174 -9.83 -5.28 3.96
C GLU A 174 -10.95 -6.01 4.71
N SER A 175 -12.19 -5.64 4.36
CA SER A 175 -13.39 -6.05 5.09
C SER A 175 -13.56 -7.57 5.17
N ARG A 176 -13.04 -8.32 4.20
CA ARG A 176 -13.09 -9.79 4.17
C ARG A 176 -12.12 -10.46 5.12
N TYR A 177 -11.01 -9.80 5.46
CA TYR A 177 -10.05 -10.32 6.43
C TYR A 177 -10.55 -10.16 7.87
N GLY A 178 -11.40 -9.17 8.11
CA GLY A 178 -12.05 -8.90 9.39
C GLY A 178 -12.30 -7.40 9.57
N ARG A 179 -12.91 -7.05 10.69
CA ARG A 179 -13.12 -5.65 11.09
C ARG A 179 -11.83 -5.04 11.65
N PRO A 180 -11.73 -3.70 11.78
CA PRO A 180 -10.57 -3.05 12.38
C PRO A 180 -10.15 -3.62 13.74
N GLU A 181 -11.10 -3.98 14.59
CA GLU A 181 -10.87 -4.62 15.88
C GLU A 181 -10.22 -6.01 15.77
N ASP A 182 -10.50 -6.77 14.71
CA ASP A 182 -9.90 -8.09 14.48
C ASP A 182 -8.42 -7.96 14.09
N LEU A 183 -8.07 -6.93 13.32
CA LEU A 183 -6.68 -6.62 13.03
C LEU A 183 -5.93 -6.14 14.29
N LYS A 184 -6.56 -5.28 15.11
CA LYS A 184 -5.99 -4.89 16.41
C LYS A 184 -5.77 -6.12 17.32
N ALA A 185 -6.72 -7.06 17.32
CA ALA A 185 -6.60 -8.31 18.07
C ALA A 185 -5.46 -9.22 17.57
N LEU A 186 -5.25 -9.29 16.26
CA LEU A 186 -4.10 -10.01 15.67
C LEU A 186 -2.77 -9.41 16.14
N VAL A 187 -2.62 -8.08 16.05
CA VAL A 187 -1.37 -7.40 16.46
C VAL A 187 -1.12 -7.56 17.96
N ASP A 188 -2.14 -7.37 18.79
CA ASP A 188 -2.06 -7.58 20.25
C ASP A 188 -1.67 -9.02 20.61
N ALA A 189 -2.22 -10.02 19.90
CA ALA A 189 -1.85 -11.42 20.08
C ALA A 189 -0.40 -11.70 19.66
N ALA A 190 0.07 -11.10 18.56
CA ALA A 190 1.46 -11.24 18.10
C ALA A 190 2.45 -10.65 19.11
N HIS A 191 2.14 -9.49 19.68
CA HIS A 191 2.93 -8.89 20.75
C HIS A 191 2.99 -9.80 22.00
N GLY A 192 1.87 -10.47 22.34
CA GLY A 192 1.83 -11.49 23.39
C GLY A 192 2.78 -12.68 23.15
N GLU A 193 2.96 -13.07 21.90
CA GLU A 193 3.93 -14.09 21.46
C GLU A 193 5.35 -13.54 21.22
N ARG A 194 5.59 -12.26 21.53
CA ARG A 194 6.86 -11.53 21.28
C ARG A 194 7.28 -11.49 19.81
N LEU A 195 6.30 -11.43 18.92
CA LEU A 195 6.48 -11.26 17.48
C LEU A 195 6.25 -9.80 17.12
N MET A 196 7.16 -9.23 16.35
CA MET A 196 6.91 -7.95 15.69
C MET A 196 5.87 -8.13 14.58
N VAL A 197 5.06 -7.12 14.30
CA VAL A 197 4.17 -7.11 13.13
C VAL A 197 4.49 -5.92 12.24
N LEU A 198 4.90 -6.18 11.01
CA LEU A 198 5.11 -5.19 9.95
C LEU A 198 3.93 -5.23 9.00
N LEU A 199 3.61 -4.07 8.42
CA LEU A 199 2.59 -3.96 7.37
C LEU A 199 3.22 -3.49 6.05
N ASP A 200 2.96 -4.23 4.98
CA ASP A 200 3.25 -3.80 3.62
C ASP A 200 2.25 -2.70 3.20
N VAL A 201 2.76 -1.52 2.82
CA VAL A 201 1.98 -0.33 2.47
C VAL A 201 2.30 0.16 1.07
N VAL A 202 1.26 0.50 0.32
CA VAL A 202 1.34 0.91 -1.09
C VAL A 202 1.10 2.41 -1.20
N TYR A 203 2.18 3.17 -1.40
CA TYR A 203 2.14 4.64 -1.53
C TYR A 203 2.51 5.13 -2.94
N ASN A 204 2.81 4.21 -3.85
CA ASN A 204 3.22 4.54 -5.20
C ASN A 204 2.04 4.61 -6.21
N HIS A 205 0.91 3.96 -5.93
CA HIS A 205 -0.29 3.99 -6.76
C HIS A 205 -1.57 3.67 -5.96
N PHE A 206 -2.72 3.67 -6.64
CA PHE A 206 -3.99 3.12 -6.17
C PHE A 206 -4.44 2.03 -7.13
N GLY A 207 -5.21 1.06 -6.64
CA GLY A 207 -5.87 0.08 -7.49
C GLY A 207 -6.79 0.69 -8.55
N PRO A 208 -7.11 -0.08 -9.61
CA PRO A 208 -7.81 0.42 -10.79
C PRO A 208 -9.32 0.64 -10.58
N GLU A 209 -9.92 0.14 -9.50
CA GLU A 209 -11.36 0.19 -9.23
C GLU A 209 -11.62 0.57 -7.77
N GLY A 210 -12.58 1.48 -7.54
CA GLY A 210 -12.98 1.94 -6.20
C GLY A 210 -12.27 3.21 -5.70
N ASN A 211 -11.22 3.66 -6.37
CA ASN A 211 -10.68 5.01 -6.15
C ASN A 211 -11.57 6.04 -6.85
N TYR A 212 -11.99 7.09 -6.16
CA TYR A 212 -12.81 8.19 -6.74
C TYR A 212 -12.10 9.55 -6.75
N LEU A 213 -10.87 9.63 -6.23
CA LEU A 213 -10.15 10.89 -6.05
C LEU A 213 -9.97 11.65 -7.36
N HIS A 214 -9.82 10.96 -8.49
CA HIS A 214 -9.67 11.58 -9.81
C HIS A 214 -10.92 12.36 -10.28
N VAL A 215 -12.08 12.15 -9.65
CA VAL A 215 -13.29 12.91 -9.99
C VAL A 215 -13.29 14.30 -9.35
N TYR A 216 -13.03 14.38 -8.05
CA TYR A 216 -13.20 15.61 -7.26
C TYR A 216 -11.91 16.20 -6.70
N ALA A 217 -10.81 15.45 -6.77
CA ALA A 217 -9.49 15.81 -6.29
C ALA A 217 -8.42 15.48 -7.34
N LYS A 218 -8.61 15.92 -8.59
CA LYS A 218 -7.63 15.69 -9.68
C LYS A 218 -6.19 16.03 -9.30
N ARG A 219 -6.00 17.07 -8.47
CA ARG A 219 -4.69 17.50 -7.92
C ARG A 219 -4.02 16.49 -6.99
N PHE A 220 -4.71 15.41 -6.61
CA PHE A 220 -4.13 14.27 -5.91
C PHE A 220 -3.15 13.50 -6.81
N PHE A 221 -3.32 13.62 -8.14
CA PHE A 221 -2.45 13.02 -9.15
C PHE A 221 -1.75 14.11 -9.95
N THR A 222 -0.66 13.73 -10.60
CA THR A 222 0.09 14.58 -11.53
C THR A 222 0.40 13.84 -12.82
N GLU A 223 0.36 14.55 -13.94
CA GLU A 223 0.82 14.05 -15.24
C GLU A 223 2.32 14.27 -15.44
N ARG A 224 2.99 15.00 -14.53
CA ARG A 224 4.45 15.18 -14.56
C ARG A 224 5.19 13.84 -14.46
N HIS A 225 4.63 12.91 -13.70
CA HIS A 225 5.19 11.59 -13.44
C HIS A 225 4.19 10.52 -13.85
N HIS A 226 4.63 9.60 -14.72
CA HIS A 226 3.83 8.43 -15.11
C HIS A 226 4.39 7.18 -14.43
N THR A 227 3.50 6.41 -13.81
CA THR A 227 3.81 5.08 -13.29
C THR A 227 3.35 4.02 -14.29
N PRO A 228 3.81 2.76 -14.16
CA PRO A 228 3.27 1.65 -14.95
C PRO A 228 1.75 1.46 -14.82
N TRP A 229 1.11 2.06 -13.80
CA TRP A 229 -0.31 1.93 -13.48
C TRP A 229 -1.14 3.19 -13.82
N GLY A 230 -0.54 4.25 -14.35
CA GLY A 230 -1.24 5.48 -14.75
C GLY A 230 -0.58 6.77 -14.28
N ALA A 231 -1.37 7.84 -14.10
CA ALA A 231 -0.90 9.10 -13.54
C ALA A 231 -0.31 8.89 -12.13
N GLY A 232 0.83 9.52 -11.85
CA GLY A 232 1.50 9.40 -10.57
C GLY A 232 0.76 10.11 -9.45
N VAL A 233 0.95 9.64 -8.22
CA VAL A 233 0.54 10.37 -7.02
C VAL A 233 1.32 11.68 -6.92
N ASN A 234 0.64 12.78 -6.63
CA ASN A 234 1.25 14.11 -6.62
C ASN A 234 2.01 14.39 -5.31
N TYR A 235 3.32 14.16 -5.32
CA TYR A 235 4.18 14.46 -4.17
C TYR A 235 4.97 15.77 -4.27
N ASP A 236 5.08 16.37 -5.47
CA ASP A 236 5.99 17.49 -5.74
C ASP A 236 5.42 18.62 -6.61
N ASP A 237 4.17 18.52 -7.06
CA ASP A 237 3.50 19.54 -7.87
C ASP A 237 2.57 20.42 -6.99
N ALA A 238 1.87 21.37 -7.62
CA ALA A 238 0.94 22.26 -6.94
C ALA A 238 -0.15 21.47 -6.19
N GLY A 239 -0.32 21.78 -4.90
CA GLY A 239 -1.28 21.10 -4.02
C GLY A 239 -0.79 19.78 -3.41
N SER A 240 0.44 19.36 -3.70
CA SER A 240 1.06 18.13 -3.17
C SER A 240 1.09 18.06 -1.65
N ARG A 241 1.16 19.18 -0.93
CA ARG A 241 1.24 19.19 0.54
C ARG A 241 0.14 18.36 1.22
N THR A 242 -1.10 18.48 0.75
CA THR A 242 -2.22 17.70 1.30
C THR A 242 -2.09 16.22 0.98
N VAL A 243 -1.60 15.87 -0.21
CA VAL A 243 -1.34 14.49 -0.64
C VAL A 243 -0.21 13.85 0.18
N ARG A 244 0.89 14.59 0.40
CA ARG A 244 1.98 14.17 1.29
C ARG A 244 1.47 13.91 2.70
N GLU A 245 0.69 14.83 3.27
CA GLU A 245 0.07 14.63 4.59
C GLU A 245 -0.88 13.43 4.61
N PHE A 246 -1.63 13.14 3.54
CA PHE A 246 -2.50 11.97 3.49
C PHE A 246 -1.71 10.67 3.71
N PHE A 247 -0.59 10.47 3.02
CA PHE A 247 0.23 9.27 3.17
C PHE A 247 1.07 9.26 4.45
N ILE A 248 1.59 10.41 4.89
CA ILE A 248 2.29 10.50 6.19
C ILE A 248 1.33 10.16 7.34
N ARG A 249 0.08 10.64 7.29
CA ARG A 249 -0.95 10.31 8.28
C ARG A 249 -1.35 8.84 8.20
N ASN A 250 -1.37 8.26 7.01
CA ASN A 250 -1.60 6.82 6.86
C ASN A 250 -0.51 5.99 7.55
N ALA A 251 0.75 6.31 7.33
CA ALA A 251 1.86 5.62 7.98
C ALA A 251 1.77 5.73 9.51
N LEU A 252 1.53 6.94 10.03
CA LEU A 252 1.37 7.16 11.47
C LEU A 252 0.13 6.48 12.04
N TYR A 253 -0.98 6.45 11.30
CA TYR A 253 -2.21 5.75 11.69
C TYR A 253 -1.98 4.27 11.95
N TRP A 254 -1.30 3.57 11.04
CA TRP A 254 -0.97 2.15 11.24
C TRP A 254 -0.05 1.93 12.45
N LEU A 255 0.94 2.80 12.63
CA LEU A 255 1.93 2.68 13.72
C LEU A 255 1.37 3.08 15.09
N GLU A 256 0.46 4.05 15.16
CA GLU A 256 -0.04 4.60 16.42
C GLU A 256 -1.36 3.95 16.87
N GLU A 257 -2.29 3.71 15.94
CA GLU A 257 -3.62 3.19 16.28
C GLU A 257 -3.71 1.67 16.22
N PHE A 258 -3.07 1.05 15.22
CA PHE A 258 -3.00 -0.40 15.06
C PHE A 258 -1.72 -0.99 15.67
N HIS A 259 -0.83 -0.13 16.15
CA HIS A 259 0.35 -0.49 16.92
C HIS A 259 1.34 -1.42 16.19
N PHE A 260 1.33 -1.42 14.85
CA PHE A 260 2.32 -2.15 14.05
C PHE A 260 3.75 -1.76 14.43
N ASP A 261 4.68 -2.70 14.44
CA ASP A 261 6.11 -2.49 14.73
C ASP A 261 6.90 -1.96 13.55
N GLY A 262 6.29 -1.87 12.38
CA GLY A 262 6.96 -1.34 11.22
C GLY A 262 6.12 -1.33 9.96
N LEU A 263 6.68 -0.71 8.93
CA LEU A 263 6.09 -0.64 7.60
C LEU A 263 7.11 -1.08 6.56
N ARG A 264 6.68 -1.92 5.61
CA ARG A 264 7.41 -2.19 4.38
C ARG A 264 6.77 -1.37 3.27
N LEU A 265 7.53 -0.46 2.66
CA LEU A 265 7.00 0.43 1.62
C LEU A 265 7.21 -0.21 0.25
N ASP A 266 6.09 -0.46 -0.42
CA ASP A 266 6.04 -1.06 -1.75
C ASP A 266 6.60 -0.13 -2.83
N ALA A 267 7.38 -0.73 -3.73
CA ALA A 267 7.89 -0.18 -4.97
C ALA A 267 8.28 1.31 -4.89
N VAL A 268 9.12 1.69 -3.92
CA VAL A 268 9.44 3.11 -3.70
C VAL A 268 10.19 3.74 -4.87
N HIS A 269 10.79 2.92 -5.73
CA HIS A 269 11.35 3.35 -7.00
C HIS A 269 10.33 3.97 -7.95
N ALA A 270 9.04 3.64 -7.80
CA ALA A 270 7.91 4.21 -8.54
C ALA A 270 7.27 5.43 -7.85
N ILE A 271 7.75 5.82 -6.66
CA ILE A 271 7.42 7.09 -6.04
C ILE A 271 8.32 8.16 -6.68
N ALA A 272 7.71 9.07 -7.43
CA ALA A 272 8.38 10.19 -8.06
C ALA A 272 8.15 11.46 -7.25
N ASP A 273 9.24 12.08 -6.80
CA ASP A 273 9.22 13.30 -6.01
C ASP A 273 10.56 14.03 -6.13
N ASP A 274 10.57 15.14 -6.84
CA ASP A 274 11.77 15.95 -7.05
C ASP A 274 12.03 16.96 -5.89
N SER A 275 11.21 16.93 -4.84
CA SER A 275 11.33 17.81 -3.68
C SER A 275 12.58 17.52 -2.85
N ARG A 276 13.01 18.51 -2.05
CA ARG A 276 14.07 18.33 -1.05
C ARG A 276 13.62 18.89 0.30
N PRO A 277 13.38 18.04 1.33
CA PRO A 277 13.43 16.57 1.28
C PRO A 277 12.32 15.96 0.41
N ASP A 278 12.57 14.76 -0.14
CA ASP A 278 11.53 13.95 -0.76
C ASP A 278 10.58 13.35 0.29
N ILE A 279 9.49 12.72 -0.17
CA ILE A 279 8.43 12.17 0.67
C ILE A 279 8.91 11.00 1.51
N LEU A 280 9.87 10.20 1.02
CA LEU A 280 10.42 9.08 1.78
C LEU A 280 11.21 9.58 2.98
N VAL A 281 12.03 10.62 2.79
CA VAL A 281 12.78 11.29 3.87
C VAL A 281 11.83 11.98 4.84
N GLU A 282 10.83 12.71 4.34
CA GLU A 282 9.87 13.40 5.20
C GLU A 282 9.05 12.42 6.04
N LEU A 283 8.53 11.36 5.43
CA LEU A 283 7.76 10.31 6.11
C LEU A 283 8.60 9.63 7.19
N ALA A 284 9.82 9.20 6.85
CA ALA A 284 10.71 8.59 7.82
C ALA A 284 11.01 9.55 8.98
N GLY A 285 11.31 10.82 8.69
CA GLY A 285 11.51 11.85 9.71
C GLY A 285 10.33 12.00 10.67
N ARG A 286 9.09 11.97 10.14
CA ARG A 286 7.86 12.05 10.95
C ARG A 286 7.65 10.82 11.82
N VAL A 287 7.94 9.62 11.31
CA VAL A 287 7.91 8.38 12.10
C VAL A 287 8.95 8.41 13.21
N ARG A 288 10.19 8.81 12.91
CA ARG A 288 11.29 8.91 13.89
C ARG A 288 11.04 9.98 14.95
N ALA A 289 10.32 11.04 14.63
CA ALA A 289 9.95 12.11 15.55
C ALA A 289 8.64 11.82 16.32
N GLY A 290 7.85 10.84 15.88
CA GLY A 290 6.63 10.37 16.54
C GLY A 290 6.85 9.00 17.20
N PRO A 291 6.18 7.93 16.73
CA PRO A 291 6.17 6.63 17.42
C PRO A 291 7.57 5.99 17.55
N GLY A 292 8.51 6.30 16.64
CA GLY A 292 9.88 5.81 16.71
C GLY A 292 10.74 6.41 17.83
N ARG A 293 10.25 7.44 18.55
CA ARG A 293 10.92 7.96 19.76
C ARG A 293 10.66 7.10 20.98
N ASP A 294 9.48 6.48 21.04
CA ASP A 294 8.96 5.86 22.26
C ASP A 294 9.18 4.34 22.27
N ARG A 295 9.31 3.72 21.09
CA ARG A 295 9.52 2.29 20.92
C ARG A 295 10.29 1.97 19.63
N HIS A 296 10.67 0.71 19.46
CA HIS A 296 11.19 0.24 18.18
C HIS A 296 10.10 0.29 17.11
N VAL A 297 10.38 1.01 16.02
CA VAL A 297 9.56 1.07 14.81
C VAL A 297 10.49 0.88 13.62
N HIS A 298 10.19 -0.08 12.75
CA HIS A 298 11.05 -0.46 11.63
C HIS A 298 10.46 -0.03 10.30
N LEU A 299 11.23 0.69 9.49
CA LEU A 299 10.84 1.07 8.15
C LEU A 299 11.72 0.30 7.15
N VAL A 300 11.08 -0.45 6.26
CA VAL A 300 11.72 -1.29 5.25
C VAL A 300 11.28 -0.82 3.86
N LEU A 301 12.21 -0.82 2.90
CA LEU A 301 11.94 -0.39 1.52
C LEU A 301 11.95 -1.58 0.55
N GLU A 302 11.03 -1.60 -0.41
CA GLU A 302 11.25 -2.28 -1.69
C GLU A 302 11.74 -1.26 -2.73
N ASN A 303 13.05 -1.26 -3.00
CA ASN A 303 13.66 -0.28 -3.89
C ASN A 303 14.57 -0.93 -4.93
N ASP A 304 14.09 -0.98 -6.15
CA ASP A 304 14.82 -1.49 -7.30
C ASP A 304 15.99 -0.59 -7.76
N LYS A 305 16.07 0.67 -7.29
CA LYS A 305 17.13 1.61 -7.69
C LYS A 305 18.44 1.42 -6.92
N ASN A 306 18.47 0.62 -5.84
CA ASN A 306 19.63 0.46 -4.95
C ASN A 306 20.15 1.79 -4.36
N GLU A 307 19.26 2.68 -3.94
CA GLU A 307 19.62 4.00 -3.39
C GLU A 307 19.99 3.88 -1.90
N ALA A 308 21.26 3.58 -1.64
CA ALA A 308 21.84 3.40 -0.31
C ALA A 308 21.67 4.61 0.63
N ARG A 309 21.49 5.82 0.10
CA ARG A 309 21.26 7.05 0.88
C ARG A 309 20.07 6.98 1.84
N TYR A 310 19.04 6.19 1.53
CA TYR A 310 17.90 5.98 2.44
C TYR A 310 18.25 5.10 3.65
N LEU A 311 19.36 4.36 3.58
CA LEU A 311 19.82 3.41 4.60
C LEU A 311 20.96 3.97 5.46
N GLU A 312 21.30 5.26 5.29
CA GLU A 312 22.34 5.91 6.09
C GLU A 312 22.12 5.75 7.60
N ARG A 313 23.22 5.61 8.33
CA ARG A 313 23.24 5.56 9.79
C ARG A 313 23.69 6.90 10.38
N ALA A 314 23.09 7.28 11.50
CA ALA A 314 23.64 8.33 12.35
C ALA A 314 24.95 7.83 13.01
N PRO A 315 25.78 8.74 13.58
CA PRO A 315 27.04 8.37 14.22
C PRO A 315 26.90 7.35 15.37
N ASP A 316 25.73 7.25 15.98
CA ASP A 316 25.40 6.27 17.03
C ASP A 316 24.95 4.91 16.48
N GLY A 317 25.01 4.71 15.15
CA GLY A 317 24.65 3.48 14.46
C GLY A 317 23.16 3.31 14.19
N ARG A 318 22.30 4.24 14.65
CA ARG A 318 20.85 4.17 14.40
C ARG A 318 20.50 4.56 12.96
N PRO A 319 19.45 3.98 12.37
CA PRO A 319 18.96 4.42 11.07
C PRO A 319 18.60 5.90 11.07
N ARG A 320 19.12 6.66 10.09
CA ARG A 320 18.71 8.05 9.89
C ARG A 320 17.29 8.12 9.33
N TRP A 321 16.98 7.27 8.35
CA TRP A 321 15.69 7.21 7.69
C TRP A 321 15.09 5.80 7.80
N TYR A 322 15.59 4.83 7.01
CA TYR A 322 15.05 3.47 6.92
C TYR A 322 15.99 2.43 7.55
N ASP A 323 15.40 1.44 8.23
CA ASP A 323 16.13 0.37 8.91
C ASP A 323 16.78 -0.55 7.88
N ALA A 324 16.05 -0.92 6.83
CA ALA A 324 16.54 -1.84 5.82
C ALA A 324 15.82 -1.68 4.46
N GLN A 325 16.31 -2.41 3.48
CA GLN A 325 15.68 -2.56 2.16
C GLN A 325 15.72 -4.03 1.74
N TRP A 326 14.69 -4.48 1.04
CA TRP A 326 14.74 -5.72 0.28
C TRP A 326 15.90 -5.70 -0.72
N ASN A 327 16.69 -6.76 -0.70
CA ASN A 327 17.88 -6.90 -1.53
C ASN A 327 17.66 -7.95 -2.62
N ASP A 328 16.92 -7.53 -3.64
CA ASP A 328 16.57 -8.38 -4.78
C ASP A 328 17.81 -8.82 -5.57
N ASP A 329 18.92 -8.08 -5.53
CA ASP A 329 20.17 -8.47 -6.19
C ASP A 329 20.69 -9.83 -5.69
N ALA A 330 20.64 -10.06 -4.37
CA ALA A 330 21.04 -11.33 -3.78
C ALA A 330 20.13 -12.48 -4.24
N HIS A 331 18.82 -12.22 -4.29
CA HIS A 331 17.85 -13.17 -4.82
C HIS A 331 18.11 -13.49 -6.30
N HIS A 332 18.23 -12.47 -7.14
CA HIS A 332 18.40 -12.65 -8.58
C HIS A 332 19.69 -13.43 -8.89
N ALA A 333 20.80 -13.07 -8.25
CA ALA A 333 22.04 -13.81 -8.39
C ALA A 333 21.88 -15.28 -7.99
N LEU A 334 21.25 -15.56 -6.85
CA LEU A 334 21.00 -16.93 -6.39
C LEU A 334 20.06 -17.71 -7.32
N HIS A 335 18.98 -17.08 -7.79
CA HIS A 335 18.03 -17.70 -8.72
C HIS A 335 18.70 -18.08 -10.03
N VAL A 336 19.51 -17.18 -10.60
CA VAL A 336 20.30 -17.45 -11.81
C VAL A 336 21.28 -18.60 -11.58
N LEU A 337 21.95 -18.67 -10.41
CA LEU A 337 22.84 -19.79 -10.06
C LEU A 337 22.12 -21.13 -10.03
N LEU A 338 20.90 -21.16 -9.50
CA LEU A 338 20.14 -22.39 -9.25
C LEU A 338 19.34 -22.86 -10.47
N THR A 339 18.86 -21.93 -11.30
CA THR A 339 17.92 -22.23 -12.39
C THR A 339 18.51 -22.03 -13.79
N GLY A 340 19.52 -21.17 -13.91
CA GLY A 340 20.05 -20.73 -15.20
C GLY A 340 19.12 -19.82 -16.00
N GLU A 341 17.97 -19.39 -15.45
CA GLU A 341 17.06 -18.45 -16.12
C GLU A 341 17.75 -17.09 -16.35
N ARG A 342 17.46 -16.45 -17.49
CA ARG A 342 18.08 -15.17 -17.88
C ARG A 342 17.08 -14.14 -18.41
N ASP A 343 15.79 -14.45 -18.33
CA ASP A 343 14.74 -13.60 -18.88
C ASP A 343 14.50 -12.37 -18.01
N GLY A 344 14.18 -11.24 -18.66
CA GLY A 344 13.89 -9.99 -17.97
C GLY A 344 15.07 -9.50 -17.12
N TYR A 345 14.78 -9.16 -15.86
CA TYR A 345 15.78 -8.62 -14.93
C TYR A 345 16.88 -9.63 -14.54
N TYR A 346 16.68 -10.93 -14.76
CA TYR A 346 17.73 -11.93 -14.49
C TYR A 346 18.92 -11.80 -15.45
N ALA A 347 18.74 -11.18 -16.62
CA ALA A 347 19.80 -10.96 -17.59
C ALA A 347 21.01 -10.20 -17.02
N ASP A 348 20.75 -9.28 -16.07
CA ASP A 348 21.78 -8.49 -15.39
C ASP A 348 22.74 -9.35 -14.54
N TYR A 349 22.31 -10.53 -14.09
CA TYR A 349 23.08 -11.38 -13.18
C TYR A 349 23.70 -12.59 -13.89
N ALA A 350 23.38 -12.80 -15.17
CA ALA A 350 23.71 -14.00 -15.92
C ALA A 350 25.18 -14.10 -16.36
N ASP A 351 25.90 -12.98 -16.38
CA ASP A 351 27.30 -12.89 -16.79
C ASP A 351 28.26 -13.47 -15.73
N ALA A 352 28.04 -13.15 -14.47
CA ALA A 352 28.88 -13.53 -13.34
C ALA A 352 28.08 -13.76 -12.05
N PRO A 353 27.11 -14.71 -12.02
CA PRO A 353 26.16 -14.82 -10.92
C PRO A 353 26.81 -15.13 -9.55
N VAL A 354 27.94 -15.86 -9.52
CA VAL A 354 28.71 -16.08 -8.28
C VAL A 354 29.35 -14.78 -7.76
N HIS A 355 29.84 -13.94 -8.68
CA HIS A 355 30.43 -12.65 -8.31
C HIS A 355 29.36 -11.71 -7.76
N HIS A 356 28.20 -11.62 -8.41
CA HIS A 356 27.07 -10.82 -7.93
C HIS A 356 26.61 -11.25 -6.55
N LEU A 357 26.42 -12.55 -6.32
CA LEU A 357 26.06 -13.07 -5.00
C LEU A 357 27.14 -12.76 -3.95
N GLY A 358 28.41 -12.98 -4.29
CA GLY A 358 29.54 -12.67 -3.40
C GLY A 358 29.59 -11.18 -3.02
N ARG A 359 29.33 -10.30 -3.99
CA ARG A 359 29.27 -8.84 -3.75
C ARG A 359 28.08 -8.47 -2.88
N CYS A 360 26.90 -9.06 -3.09
CA CYS A 360 25.74 -8.84 -2.20
C CYS A 360 26.05 -9.25 -0.75
N LEU A 361 26.68 -10.41 -0.55
CA LEU A 361 27.03 -10.91 0.77
C LEU A 361 28.10 -10.06 1.46
N ALA A 362 29.03 -9.48 0.69
CA ALA A 362 30.14 -8.67 1.23
C ALA A 362 29.81 -7.18 1.39
N GLU A 363 28.98 -6.62 0.51
CA GLU A 363 28.80 -5.18 0.36
C GLU A 363 27.34 -4.71 0.38
N GLY A 364 26.36 -5.63 0.46
CA GLY A 364 24.94 -5.30 0.38
C GLY A 364 24.41 -5.47 -1.05
N PHE A 365 24.70 -4.55 -1.96
CA PHE A 365 24.17 -4.60 -3.34
C PHE A 365 25.18 -5.11 -4.37
N ALA A 366 24.70 -5.81 -5.40
CA ALA A 366 25.53 -6.18 -6.55
C ALA A 366 25.79 -4.98 -7.45
N TYR A 367 24.77 -4.14 -7.66
CA TYR A 367 24.87 -2.90 -8.44
C TYR A 367 25.01 -1.68 -7.53
N GLN A 368 26.14 -0.97 -7.65
CA GLN A 368 26.49 0.18 -6.81
C GLN A 368 26.96 1.41 -7.62
N GLY A 369 26.36 1.61 -8.80
CA GLY A 369 26.72 2.60 -9.81
C GLY A 369 27.07 1.97 -11.16
N ASP A 370 27.15 0.64 -11.21
CA ASP A 370 27.46 -0.16 -12.39
C ASP A 370 26.35 -0.04 -13.45
N HIS A 371 26.71 -0.22 -14.73
CA HIS A 371 25.73 -0.22 -15.82
C HIS A 371 24.90 -1.51 -15.80
N SER A 372 23.58 -1.39 -15.71
CA SER A 372 22.63 -2.50 -15.89
C SER A 372 22.29 -2.63 -17.37
N GLY A 373 22.54 -3.81 -17.95
CA GLY A 373 22.24 -4.10 -19.35
C GLY A 373 20.74 -4.20 -19.61
N TYR A 374 19.98 -4.74 -18.64
CA TYR A 374 18.52 -4.81 -18.70
C TYR A 374 17.87 -3.41 -18.66
N ARG A 375 18.39 -2.50 -17.84
CA ARG A 375 17.81 -1.16 -17.63
C ARG A 375 18.42 -0.10 -18.53
N GLY A 376 19.53 -0.40 -19.21
CA GLY A 376 20.24 0.50 -20.12
C GLY A 376 20.85 1.72 -19.43
N ARG A 377 21.07 1.69 -18.11
CA ARG A 377 21.60 2.82 -17.33
C ARG A 377 22.38 2.36 -16.10
N ALA A 378 23.16 3.28 -15.51
CA ALA A 378 23.80 3.07 -14.21
C ALA A 378 22.74 2.81 -13.12
N ARG A 379 23.02 1.86 -12.22
CA ARG A 379 22.11 1.45 -11.15
C ARG A 379 22.85 1.39 -9.82
N GLY A 380 22.22 1.93 -8.79
CA GLY A 380 22.67 1.84 -7.40
C GLY A 380 23.65 2.91 -6.96
N GLU A 381 23.80 2.96 -5.64
CA GLU A 381 24.76 3.78 -4.92
C GLU A 381 25.71 2.87 -4.12
N PRO A 382 26.92 3.33 -3.75
CA PRO A 382 27.83 2.57 -2.90
C PRO A 382 27.16 2.11 -1.59
N SER A 383 27.23 0.82 -1.29
CA SER A 383 26.57 0.20 -0.12
C SER A 383 27.53 -0.45 0.87
N ARG A 384 28.83 -0.57 0.55
CA ARG A 384 29.85 -1.20 1.42
C ARG A 384 29.90 -0.66 2.86
N ALA A 385 29.55 0.62 3.08
CA ALA A 385 29.55 1.23 4.40
C ALA A 385 28.29 0.91 5.24
N LEU A 386 27.27 0.31 4.64
CA LEU A 386 26.04 -0.06 5.33
C LEU A 386 26.26 -1.30 6.21
N PRO A 387 25.60 -1.39 7.38
CA PRO A 387 25.62 -2.61 8.16
C PRO A 387 24.83 -3.71 7.45
N ALA A 388 25.22 -4.98 7.65
CA ALA A 388 24.54 -6.13 7.03
C ALA A 388 23.02 -6.14 7.26
N ALA A 389 22.57 -5.70 8.45
CA ALA A 389 21.15 -5.61 8.78
C ALA A 389 20.35 -4.57 7.94
N ALA A 390 21.01 -3.72 7.15
CA ALA A 390 20.36 -2.81 6.21
C ALA A 390 19.82 -3.51 4.95
N CYS A 391 20.20 -4.77 4.72
CA CYS A 391 19.77 -5.55 3.57
C CYS A 391 18.94 -6.76 4.02
N VAL A 392 17.73 -6.89 3.49
CA VAL A 392 16.84 -8.05 3.71
C VAL A 392 16.88 -8.92 2.45
N PRO A 393 17.66 -10.01 2.41
CA PRO A 393 17.60 -10.95 1.30
C PRO A 393 16.29 -11.77 1.39
N GLY A 394 15.33 -11.48 0.52
CA GLY A 394 14.07 -12.23 0.40
C GLY A 394 14.13 -13.29 -0.71
N MET A 395 13.35 -14.37 -0.62
CA MET A 395 13.33 -15.45 -1.65
C MET A 395 11.94 -15.82 -2.20
N ALA A 396 10.84 -15.21 -1.74
CA ALA A 396 9.52 -15.86 -1.89
C ALA A 396 8.56 -15.22 -2.91
N ARG A 397 7.96 -14.06 -2.64
CA ARG A 397 6.65 -13.75 -3.26
C ARG A 397 6.69 -13.26 -4.71
N ASN A 398 7.37 -12.15 -5.00
CA ASN A 398 7.44 -11.59 -6.36
C ASN A 398 7.98 -12.63 -7.38
N TYR A 399 8.73 -13.61 -6.88
CA TYR A 399 9.42 -14.62 -7.67
C TYR A 399 8.58 -15.88 -7.91
N VAL A 400 7.76 -16.29 -6.95
CA VAL A 400 6.82 -17.42 -7.12
C VAL A 400 5.64 -16.99 -8.02
N GLY A 401 5.07 -15.81 -7.78
CA GLY A 401 3.89 -15.34 -8.51
C GLY A 401 4.16 -14.49 -9.76
N GLY A 402 5.37 -13.94 -9.91
CA GLY A 402 5.79 -13.16 -11.08
C GLY A 402 6.46 -13.96 -12.19
N SER A 403 6.56 -15.29 -12.04
CA SER A 403 7.16 -16.20 -13.01
C SER A 403 6.48 -16.09 -14.39
N PRO A 404 7.20 -16.32 -15.51
CA PRO A 404 6.64 -16.21 -16.86
C PRO A 404 5.37 -17.06 -17.07
N THR A 405 5.26 -18.19 -16.37
CA THR A 405 4.11 -19.08 -16.39
C THR A 405 2.85 -18.46 -15.75
N ALA A 406 3.00 -17.58 -14.75
CA ALA A 406 1.88 -16.87 -14.14
C ALA A 406 1.31 -15.76 -15.06
N ARG A 407 2.19 -15.06 -15.82
CA ARG A 407 1.79 -13.98 -16.75
C ARG A 407 0.93 -14.46 -17.93
N PHE A 408 1.07 -15.73 -18.34
CA PHE A 408 0.26 -16.31 -19.42
C PHE A 408 -1.23 -16.46 -19.06
N SER A 409 -1.59 -16.46 -17.77
CA SER A 409 -2.98 -16.62 -17.32
C SER A 409 -3.76 -15.29 -17.26
N GLN A 410 -3.08 -14.18 -16.94
CA GLN A 410 -3.71 -12.85 -16.84
C GLN A 410 -4.03 -12.25 -18.23
N SER A 411 -3.15 -12.41 -19.22
CA SER A 411 -3.33 -11.84 -20.56
C SER A 411 -4.51 -12.45 -21.34
N ARG A 412 -4.83 -13.73 -21.13
CA ARG A 412 -5.96 -14.39 -21.80
C ARG A 412 -7.34 -14.01 -21.26
N ARG A 413 -7.46 -13.49 -20.03
CA ARG A 413 -8.75 -13.01 -19.49
C ARG A 413 -9.07 -11.59 -19.92
N LEU A 414 -8.07 -10.73 -20.07
CA LEU A 414 -8.26 -9.34 -20.53
C LEU A 414 -8.62 -9.27 -22.03
N GLY A 415 -8.05 -10.15 -22.87
CA GLY A 415 -8.34 -10.17 -24.31
C GLY A 415 -9.73 -10.68 -24.74
N LYS A 416 -10.53 -11.25 -23.81
CA LYS A 416 -11.86 -11.80 -24.15
C LYS A 416 -13.05 -10.94 -23.73
N ARG A 417 -12.85 -9.86 -22.96
CA ARG A 417 -13.95 -8.98 -22.50
C ARG A 417 -14.13 -7.67 -23.29
N GLN A 418 -13.18 -7.27 -24.15
CA GLN A 418 -13.30 -6.05 -24.97
C GLN A 418 -13.96 -6.23 -26.35
N GLY A 419 -14.51 -7.42 -26.66
CA GLY A 419 -15.09 -7.70 -27.97
C GLY A 419 -16.56 -8.08 -27.92
N ARG A 420 -17.46 -7.25 -27.36
CA ARG A 420 -18.92 -7.40 -27.50
C ARG A 420 -19.71 -6.17 -27.02
N HIS A 421 -19.59 -5.07 -27.75
CA HIS A 421 -20.68 -4.09 -27.87
C HIS A 421 -20.72 -3.63 -29.33
N ARG A 422 -21.68 -4.16 -30.09
CA ARG A 422 -22.13 -3.57 -31.35
C ARG A 422 -23.59 -3.18 -31.17
N GLU A 423 -23.86 -1.96 -31.60
CA GLU A 423 -25.10 -1.20 -31.53
C GLU A 423 -26.29 -1.94 -32.17
N VAL A 424 -27.48 -1.67 -31.60
CA VAL A 424 -28.78 -2.10 -32.10
C VAL A 424 -29.50 -0.87 -32.64
N GLY A 425 -30.04 -1.00 -33.86
CA GLY A 425 -31.02 -0.10 -34.49
C GLY A 425 -30.43 0.68 -35.67
N SER A 426 -31.03 0.79 -36.85
CA SER A 426 -32.28 0.25 -37.42
C SER A 426 -32.24 0.51 -38.93
N GLU A 427 -32.74 -0.44 -39.72
CA GLU A 427 -33.38 -0.37 -41.06
C GLU A 427 -32.98 0.71 -42.10
N GLY A 428 -32.67 0.23 -43.32
CA GLY A 428 -32.67 1.07 -44.53
C GLY A 428 -32.08 0.38 -45.77
N SER A 429 -32.96 -0.14 -46.62
CA SER A 429 -32.71 -0.90 -47.86
C SER A 429 -31.70 -0.31 -48.87
N ARG A 430 -30.93 -1.18 -49.56
CA ARG A 430 -30.93 -1.42 -51.04
C ARG A 430 -29.62 -2.05 -51.57
N THR A 431 -29.73 -3.34 -51.89
CA THR A 431 -29.26 -4.09 -53.08
C THR A 431 -28.03 -3.69 -53.94
N ARG A 432 -27.33 -4.77 -54.38
CA ARG A 432 -26.41 -5.00 -55.53
C ARG A 432 -24.92 -4.75 -55.21
N SER A 433 -23.92 -5.46 -55.72
CA SER A 433 -23.69 -6.72 -56.46
C SER A 433 -22.23 -6.67 -56.96
N CYS A 434 -21.57 -7.82 -57.16
CA CYS A 434 -20.24 -8.04 -57.80
C CYS A 434 -19.00 -7.71 -56.94
N GLY A 435 -17.94 -8.52 -56.92
CA GLY A 435 -17.65 -9.74 -57.67
C GLY A 435 -16.41 -10.44 -57.09
N ALA A 436 -16.37 -11.75 -57.26
CA ALA A 436 -15.30 -12.63 -56.82
C ALA A 436 -14.04 -12.50 -57.71
N MET A 437 -12.86 -12.73 -57.15
CA MET A 437 -11.88 -13.64 -57.76
C MET A 437 -10.80 -14.09 -56.77
N ASN A 438 -10.31 -15.29 -57.06
CA ASN A 438 -9.62 -16.26 -56.22
C ASN A 438 -8.18 -16.46 -56.76
N LYS A 439 -7.33 -17.19 -55.99
CA LYS A 439 -6.00 -17.77 -56.33
C LYS A 439 -4.79 -16.84 -56.07
N ASN A 440 -3.66 -17.27 -55.50
CA ASN A 440 -3.01 -18.59 -55.53
C ASN A 440 -2.04 -18.83 -54.34
N ARG A 441 -1.89 -20.12 -53.99
CA ARG A 441 -0.81 -20.78 -53.22
C ARG A 441 0.58 -20.53 -53.86
N ILE A 442 1.72 -20.59 -53.15
CA ILE A 442 2.31 -21.68 -52.34
C ILE A 442 2.89 -21.15 -51.05
#